data_AF-A0A433QZT8-F1
#
_entry.id   AF-A0A433QZT8-F1
#
_cell.length_a   1.000
_cell.length_b   1.000
_cell.length_c   1.000
_cell.angle_alpha   90.00
_cell.angle_beta   90.00
_cell.angle_gamma   90.00
#
_symmetry.space_group_name_H-M   'P 1'
#
loop_
_entity.id
_entity.type
_entity.pdbx_description
1 polymer ?
#
loop_
_entity_poly.entity_id
_entity_poly.type
_entity_poly.pdbx_seq_one_letter_code
_entity_poly.pdbx_strand_id
1 'polypeptide(L)'
;MEMDRLVRQRTAENIVNAVSTLKSLAQLVSEIPNMVVLDQIQTEVSRNVTQALDSLRLSCDTLQAGDYASSLAHSILAIERAERAFFDPTMVSMLYFPDEHKYAIYMPLFVPISVPLFMALWKEAREARQRRKAGKAKNLGLCDLTKIELHM
;
A
#
# COMPACT_ATOMS: atom_id res chain seq x y z
N MET A 1 20.70 -20.94 42.15
CA MET A 1 20.67 -22.22 41.41
C MET A 1 19.31 -22.45 40.72
N GLU A 2 18.19 -22.63 41.44
CA GLU A 2 16.87 -22.82 40.81
C GLU A 2 16.31 -21.52 40.17
N MET A 3 16.44 -20.39 40.88
CA MET A 3 16.04 -19.08 40.37
C MET A 3 16.77 -18.71 39.06
N ASP A 4 18.07 -18.97 38.98
CA ASP A 4 18.86 -18.67 37.79
C ASP A 4 18.47 -19.55 36.58
N ARG A 5 17.92 -20.74 36.83
CA ARG A 5 17.41 -21.60 35.76
C ARG A 5 16.08 -21.05 35.22
N LEU A 6 15.19 -20.62 36.10
CA LEU A 6 13.92 -20.00 35.73
C LEU A 6 14.13 -18.69 34.94
N VAL A 7 15.06 -17.85 35.40
CA VAL A 7 15.43 -16.60 34.70
C VAL A 7 15.90 -16.90 33.28
N ARG A 8 16.86 -17.81 33.12
CA ARG A 8 17.39 -18.20 31.80
C ARG A 8 16.32 -18.79 30.88
N GLN A 9 15.45 -19.65 31.42
CA GLN A 9 14.35 -20.22 30.66
C GLN A 9 13.40 -19.12 30.18
N ARG A 10 12.98 -18.22 31.06
CA ARG A 10 12.09 -17.10 30.71
C ARG A 10 12.71 -16.14 29.71
N THR A 11 13.98 -15.80 29.88
CA THR A 11 14.71 -14.98 28.92
C THR A 11 14.69 -15.63 27.53
N ALA A 12 14.99 -16.93 27.44
CA ALA A 12 14.99 -17.64 26.15
C ALA A 12 13.59 -17.69 25.52
N GLU A 13 12.56 -18.00 26.31
CA GLU A 13 11.15 -17.98 25.86
C GLU A 13 10.77 -16.59 25.32
N ASN A 14 11.08 -15.52 26.05
CA ASN A 14 10.78 -14.15 25.64
C ASN A 14 11.49 -13.77 24.33
N ILE A 15 12.76 -14.12 24.18
CA ILE A 15 13.53 -13.85 22.94
C ILE A 15 12.90 -14.59 21.76
N VAL A 16 12.62 -15.89 21.92
CA VAL A 16 12.03 -16.71 20.84
C VAL A 16 10.65 -16.16 20.45
N ASN A 17 9.82 -15.82 21.43
CA ASN A 17 8.50 -15.25 21.18
C ASN A 17 8.60 -13.89 20.46
N ALA A 18 9.49 -13.01 20.91
CA ALA A 18 9.65 -11.68 20.30
C ALA A 18 10.10 -11.79 18.84
N VAL A 19 11.06 -12.67 18.55
CA VAL A 19 11.53 -12.94 17.18
C VAL A 19 10.41 -13.54 16.32
N SER A 20 9.63 -14.48 16.87
CA SER A 20 8.49 -15.09 16.16
C SER A 20 7.41 -14.06 15.82
N THR A 21 7.09 -13.16 16.75
CA THR A 21 6.14 -12.07 16.56
C THR A 21 6.62 -11.09 15.49
N LEU A 22 7.89 -10.65 15.54
CA LEU A 22 8.47 -9.77 14.51
C LEU A 22 8.52 -10.44 13.13
N LYS A 23 8.80 -11.76 13.08
CA LYS A 23 8.76 -12.52 11.83
C LYS A 23 7.34 -12.56 11.25
N SER A 24 6.35 -12.80 12.11
CA SER A 24 4.93 -12.83 11.71
C SER A 24 4.48 -11.45 11.21
N LEU A 25 4.93 -10.37 11.86
CA LEU A 25 4.73 -8.99 11.40
C LEU A 25 5.32 -8.77 10.01
N ALA A 26 6.58 -9.16 9.80
CA ALA A 26 7.26 -9.01 8.51
C ALA A 26 6.54 -9.79 7.38
N GLN A 27 6.06 -10.99 7.69
CA GLN A 27 5.27 -11.79 6.76
C GLN A 27 3.96 -11.10 6.39
N LEU A 28 3.21 -10.61 7.38
CA LEU A 28 1.95 -9.88 7.18
C LEU A 28 2.14 -8.66 6.29
N VAL A 29 3.19 -7.87 6.53
CA VAL A 29 3.51 -6.69 5.71
C VAL A 29 3.91 -7.10 4.28
N SER A 30 4.61 -8.22 4.11
CA SER A 30 5.04 -8.70 2.78
C SER A 30 3.89 -9.25 1.92
N GLU A 31 2.83 -9.77 2.53
CA GLU A 31 1.68 -10.39 1.85
C GLU A 31 0.62 -9.38 1.37
N ILE A 32 0.74 -8.09 1.72
CA ILE A 32 -0.24 -7.04 1.38
C ILE A 32 0.37 -6.02 0.39
N PRO A 33 0.43 -6.34 -0.93
CA PRO A 33 1.18 -5.57 -1.93
C PRO A 33 0.55 -4.24 -2.40
N ASN A 34 -0.70 -3.93 -2.03
CA ASN A 34 -1.40 -2.70 -2.45
C ASN A 34 -1.66 -1.73 -1.29
N MET A 35 -0.76 -1.73 -0.30
CA MET A 35 -0.82 -0.84 0.84
C MET A 35 -0.31 0.56 0.45
N VAL A 36 -1.17 1.38 -0.17
CA VAL A 36 -0.94 2.83 -0.34
C VAL A 36 -0.84 3.57 1.02
N VAL A 37 -0.90 2.84 2.14
CA VAL A 37 -0.93 3.37 3.50
C VAL A 37 0.29 2.94 4.33
N LEU A 38 1.33 2.30 3.75
CA LEU A 38 2.57 2.05 4.51
C LEU A 38 3.24 3.37 4.91
N ASP A 39 2.97 4.47 4.20
CA ASP A 39 3.48 5.80 4.53
C ASP A 39 2.78 6.47 5.73
N GLN A 40 1.66 5.95 6.21
CA GLN A 40 0.93 6.54 7.35
C GLN A 40 0.90 5.67 8.60
N ILE A 41 1.37 4.42 8.53
CA ILE A 41 1.60 3.55 9.70
C ILE A 41 2.91 3.92 10.44
N GLN A 42 3.44 5.10 10.11
CA GLN A 42 4.88 5.27 9.95
C GLN A 42 5.71 5.55 11.18
N THR A 43 5.15 6.02 12.29
CA THR A 43 6.01 6.39 13.42
C THR A 43 5.96 5.34 14.52
N GLU A 44 4.77 4.92 14.96
CA GLU A 44 4.68 4.08 16.15
C GLU A 44 5.01 2.62 15.91
N VAL A 45 4.54 2.00 14.82
CA VAL A 45 4.90 0.61 14.51
C VAL A 45 6.41 0.52 14.26
N SER A 46 6.96 1.39 13.40
CA SER A 46 8.40 1.47 13.11
C SER A 46 9.25 1.71 14.36
N ARG A 47 8.79 2.59 15.27
CA ARG A 47 9.47 2.85 16.54
C ARG A 47 9.44 1.63 17.45
N ASN A 48 8.29 0.98 17.59
CA ASN A 48 8.18 -0.22 18.43
C ASN A 48 8.99 -1.39 17.86
N VAL A 49 9.05 -1.58 16.54
CA VAL A 49 9.93 -2.57 15.89
C VAL A 49 11.39 -2.27 16.16
N THR A 50 11.83 -1.03 15.97
CA THR A 50 13.22 -0.62 16.26
C THR A 50 13.56 -0.87 17.73
N GLN A 51 12.70 -0.44 18.65
CA GLN A 51 12.88 -0.65 20.08
C GLN A 51 12.87 -2.13 20.49
N ALA A 52 12.08 -2.98 19.81
CA ALA A 52 12.08 -4.42 20.03
C ALA A 52 13.42 -5.03 19.61
N LEU A 53 13.94 -4.66 18.44
CA LEU A 53 15.24 -5.12 17.93
C LEU A 53 16.41 -4.67 18.82
N ASP A 54 16.39 -3.41 19.27
CA ASP A 54 17.38 -2.89 20.21
C ASP A 54 17.34 -3.65 21.54
N SER A 55 16.13 -3.91 22.07
CA SER A 55 15.97 -4.67 23.32
C SER A 55 16.40 -6.14 23.16
N LEU A 56 16.16 -6.76 22.00
CA LEU A 56 16.67 -8.10 21.69
C LEU A 56 18.19 -8.12 21.68
N ARG A 57 18.82 -7.13 21.04
CA ARG A 57 20.28 -7.00 21.01
C ARG A 57 20.84 -6.84 22.42
N LEU A 58 20.30 -5.90 23.20
CA LEU A 58 20.73 -5.67 24.59
C LEU A 58 20.54 -6.92 25.46
N SER A 59 19.44 -7.66 25.25
CA SER A 59 19.18 -8.93 25.94
C SER A 59 20.26 -9.97 25.63
N CYS A 60 20.66 -10.10 24.37
CA CYS A 60 21.73 -10.99 23.95
C CYS A 60 23.11 -10.56 24.50
N ASP A 61 23.43 -9.26 24.44
CA ASP A 61 24.70 -8.72 24.90
C ASP A 61 24.87 -8.92 26.42
N THR A 62 23.81 -8.63 27.19
CA THR A 62 23.79 -8.86 28.65
C THR A 62 23.80 -10.34 29.02
N LEU A 63 23.16 -11.20 28.22
CA LEU A 63 23.22 -12.65 28.40
C LEU A 63 24.65 -13.18 28.22
N GLN A 64 25.38 -12.69 27.20
CA GLN A 64 26.77 -13.05 26.95
C GLN A 64 27.71 -12.54 28.05
N ALA A 65 27.41 -11.37 28.62
CA ALA A 65 28.14 -10.83 29.77
C ALA A 65 27.85 -11.57 31.10
N GLY A 66 26.90 -12.51 31.12
CA GLY A 66 26.49 -13.24 32.31
C GLY A 66 25.53 -12.46 33.22
N ASP A 67 25.02 -11.30 32.79
CA ASP A 67 24.02 -10.53 33.50
C ASP A 67 22.61 -11.00 33.11
N TYR A 68 22.17 -12.07 33.77
CA TYR A 68 20.88 -12.70 33.52
C TYR A 68 19.69 -11.82 33.92
N ALA A 69 19.86 -10.93 34.91
CA ALA A 69 18.78 -10.08 35.39
C ALA A 69 18.47 -8.97 34.37
N SER A 70 19.50 -8.29 33.87
CA SER A 70 19.35 -7.29 32.80
C SER A 70 18.88 -7.95 31.50
N SER A 71 19.40 -9.13 31.18
CA SER A 71 18.95 -9.89 30.00
C SER A 71 17.46 -10.23 30.08
N LEU A 72 16.97 -10.68 31.22
CA LEU A 72 15.54 -10.91 31.42
C LEU A 72 14.73 -9.62 31.23
N ALA A 73 15.16 -8.51 31.83
CA ALA A 73 14.48 -7.22 31.69
C ALA A 73 14.40 -6.77 30.22
N HIS A 74 15.50 -6.86 29.48
CA HIS A 74 15.53 -6.54 28.05
C HIS A 74 14.69 -7.52 27.22
N SER A 75 14.64 -8.80 27.58
CA SER A 75 13.79 -9.79 26.89
C SER A 75 12.29 -9.48 27.06
N ILE A 76 11.88 -8.98 28.23
CA ILE A 76 10.49 -8.57 28.49
C ILE A 76 10.13 -7.35 27.63
N LEU A 77 11.03 -6.35 27.58
CA LEU A 77 10.84 -5.18 26.74
C LEU A 77 10.77 -5.55 25.25
N ALA A 78 11.59 -6.51 24.81
CA ALA A 78 11.57 -6.99 23.43
C ALA A 78 10.21 -7.58 23.04
N ILE A 79 9.65 -8.49 23.85
CA ILE A 79 8.35 -9.10 23.55
C ILE A 79 7.22 -8.07 23.62
N GLU A 80 7.22 -7.19 24.63
CA GLU A 80 6.19 -6.15 24.77
C GLU A 80 6.16 -5.23 23.55
N ARG A 81 7.33 -4.81 23.06
CA ARG A 81 7.44 -3.93 21.89
C ARG A 81 7.06 -4.65 20.59
N ALA A 82 7.45 -5.92 20.45
CA ALA A 82 7.08 -6.74 19.30
C ALA A 82 5.55 -6.95 19.22
N GLU A 83 4.92 -7.29 20.34
CA GLU A 83 3.46 -7.45 20.43
C GLU A 83 2.74 -6.12 20.19
N ARG A 84 3.24 -5.02 20.76
CA ARG A 84 2.66 -3.68 20.54
C ARG A 84 2.70 -3.24 19.08
N ALA A 85 3.77 -3.58 18.36
CA ALA A 85 3.87 -3.34 16.92
C ALA A 85 2.91 -4.24 16.12
N PHE A 86 2.81 -5.53 16.48
CA PHE A 86 1.98 -6.50 15.79
C PHE A 86 0.47 -6.25 15.97
N PHE A 87 0.05 -5.86 17.18
CA PHE A 87 -1.34 -5.58 17.53
C PHE A 87 -1.70 -4.09 17.46
N ASP A 88 -0.90 -3.27 16.77
CA ASP A 88 -1.24 -1.86 16.60
C ASP A 88 -2.58 -1.71 15.86
N PRO A 89 -3.51 -0.84 16.32
CA PRO A 89 -4.80 -0.66 15.67
C PRO A 89 -4.73 -0.32 14.18
N THR A 90 -3.64 0.33 13.75
CA THR A 90 -3.39 0.66 12.34
C THR A 90 -2.97 -0.54 11.51
N MET A 91 -2.39 -1.58 12.14
CA MET A 91 -2.12 -2.87 11.49
C MET A 91 -3.39 -3.71 11.29
N VAL A 92 -4.36 -3.60 12.22
CA VAL A 92 -5.65 -4.31 12.14
C VAL A 92 -6.63 -3.63 11.19
N SER A 93 -6.61 -2.29 11.10
CA SER A 93 -7.56 -1.53 10.28
C SER A 93 -7.33 -1.71 8.77
N MET A 94 -6.13 -2.08 8.33
CA MET A 94 -5.84 -2.32 6.91
C MET A 94 -6.51 -3.56 6.32
N LEU A 95 -6.83 -4.55 7.16
CA LEU A 95 -7.65 -5.70 6.76
C LEU A 95 -9.12 -5.31 6.52
N TYR A 96 -9.53 -4.10 6.92
CA TYR A 96 -10.92 -3.63 6.92
C TYR A 96 -11.22 -2.49 5.96
N PHE A 97 -10.29 -2.11 5.08
CA PHE A 97 -10.58 -1.14 4.03
C PHE A 97 -10.48 -1.78 2.65
N PRO A 98 -11.55 -2.47 2.21
CA PRO A 98 -11.71 -2.83 0.82
C PRO A 98 -11.77 -1.54 0.01
N ASP A 99 -10.76 -1.38 -0.83
CA ASP A 99 -10.79 -0.53 -2.01
C ASP A 99 -11.97 -0.83 -2.95
N GLU A 100 -12.82 -1.80 -2.62
CA GLU A 100 -14.09 -2.10 -3.27
C GLU A 100 -15.26 -1.19 -2.85
N HIS A 101 -15.17 -0.47 -1.72
CA HIS A 101 -16.25 0.46 -1.31
C HIS A 101 -16.14 1.87 -1.91
N LYS A 102 -14.95 2.29 -2.37
CA LYS A 102 -14.81 3.56 -3.12
C LYS A 102 -15.59 3.52 -4.42
N TYR A 103 -15.56 2.41 -5.15
CA TYR A 103 -16.35 2.28 -6.38
C TYR A 103 -17.86 2.24 -6.09
N ALA A 104 -18.31 1.63 -5.00
CA ALA A 104 -19.72 1.66 -4.61
C ALA A 104 -20.23 3.07 -4.26
N ILE A 105 -19.37 3.94 -3.72
CA ILE A 105 -19.70 5.34 -3.40
C ILE A 105 -19.65 6.23 -4.66
N TYR A 106 -18.66 6.04 -5.53
CA TYR A 106 -18.45 6.90 -6.70
C TYR A 106 -19.25 6.48 -7.93
N MET A 107 -19.46 5.19 -8.19
CA MET A 107 -20.18 4.72 -9.39
C MET A 107 -21.57 5.36 -9.59
N PRO A 108 -22.44 5.50 -8.57
CA PRO A 108 -23.75 6.12 -8.75
C PRO A 108 -23.70 7.60 -9.17
N LEU A 109 -22.64 8.33 -8.82
CA LEU A 109 -22.46 9.76 -9.11
C LEU A 109 -21.75 10.01 -10.46
N PHE A 110 -20.79 9.17 -10.82
CA PHE A 110 -20.02 9.33 -12.05
C PHE A 110 -20.76 8.86 -13.31
N VAL A 111 -21.62 7.82 -13.21
CA VAL A 111 -22.36 7.30 -14.36
C VAL A 111 -23.32 8.34 -14.98
N PRO A 112 -24.14 9.09 -14.21
CA PRO A 112 -25.03 10.10 -14.77
C PRO A 112 -24.31 11.27 -15.47
N ILE A 113 -23.11 11.63 -15.01
CA ILE A 113 -22.34 12.76 -15.56
C ILE A 113 -21.53 12.31 -16.78
N SER A 114 -20.99 11.10 -16.76
CA SER A 114 -20.13 10.57 -17.83
C SER A 114 -20.91 10.25 -19.11
N VAL A 115 -22.14 9.74 -19.03
CA VAL A 115 -22.98 9.39 -20.18
C VAL A 115 -23.23 10.59 -21.12
N PRO A 116 -23.77 11.74 -20.67
CA PRO A 116 -24.03 12.89 -21.54
C PRO A 116 -22.73 13.50 -22.09
N LEU A 117 -21.65 13.49 -21.31
CA LEU A 117 -20.34 13.99 -21.75
C LEU A 117 -19.79 13.15 -22.92
N PHE A 118 -19.86 11.82 -22.80
CA PHE A 118 -19.47 10.91 -23.88
C PHE A 118 -20.34 11.07 -25.13
N MET A 119 -21.65 11.25 -24.95
CA MET A 119 -22.59 11.41 -26.05
C MET A 119 -22.35 12.70 -26.84
N ALA A 120 -22.06 13.81 -26.13
CA ALA A 120 -21.69 15.08 -26.73
C ALA A 120 -20.37 14.97 -27.52
N LEU A 121 -19.34 14.37 -26.93
CA LEU A 121 -18.05 14.14 -27.60
C LEU A 121 -18.19 13.26 -28.84
N TRP A 122 -19.00 12.20 -28.79
CA TRP A 122 -19.21 11.33 -29.95
C TRP A 122 -19.93 12.07 -31.08
N LYS A 123 -20.97 12.86 -30.76
CA LYS A 123 -21.68 13.65 -31.76
C LYS A 123 -20.74 14.62 -32.47
N GLU A 124 -19.98 15.40 -31.72
CA GLU A 124 -19.02 16.37 -32.25
C GLU A 124 -17.96 15.69 -33.13
N ALA A 125 -17.43 14.54 -32.70
CA ALA A 125 -16.44 13.78 -33.46
C ALA A 125 -17.01 13.24 -34.80
N ARG A 126 -18.27 12.81 -34.80
CA ARG A 126 -18.95 12.30 -36.02
C ARG A 126 -19.22 13.44 -36.99
N GLU A 127 -19.69 14.57 -36.49
CA GLU A 127 -19.90 15.78 -37.29
C GLU A 127 -18.58 16.32 -37.85
N ALA A 128 -17.51 16.38 -37.05
CA ALA A 128 -16.19 16.79 -37.50
C ALA A 128 -15.66 15.85 -38.61
N ARG A 129 -15.84 14.53 -38.46
CA ARG A 129 -15.47 13.57 -39.53
C ARG A 129 -16.29 13.78 -40.80
N GLN A 130 -17.58 14.05 -40.70
CA GLN A 130 -18.44 14.30 -41.86
C GLN A 130 -18.09 15.62 -42.55
N ARG A 131 -17.85 16.69 -41.79
CA ARG A 131 -17.39 17.99 -42.31
C ARG A 131 -16.03 17.87 -43.00
N ARG A 132 -15.10 17.07 -42.45
CA ARG A 132 -13.82 16.77 -43.10
C ARG A 132 -14.00 15.98 -44.41
N LYS A 133 -14.91 15.00 -44.46
CA LYS A 133 -15.22 14.26 -45.70
C LYS A 133 -15.90 15.14 -46.75
N ALA A 134 -16.82 16.01 -46.35
CA ALA A 134 -17.50 16.95 -47.23
C ALA A 134 -16.55 18.04 -47.75
N GLY A 135 -15.67 18.58 -46.91
CA GLY A 135 -14.63 19.52 -47.32
C GLY A 135 -13.62 18.91 -48.29
N LYS A 136 -13.26 17.64 -48.10
CA LYS A 136 -12.38 16.90 -49.02
C LYS A 136 -13.06 16.61 -50.36
N ALA A 137 -14.36 16.27 -50.37
CA ALA A 137 -15.14 16.07 -51.59
C ALA A 137 -15.36 17.38 -52.37
N LYS A 138 -15.62 18.49 -51.67
CA LYS A 138 -15.81 19.82 -52.29
C LYS A 138 -14.51 20.37 -52.90
N ASN A 139 -13.36 20.16 -52.25
CA ASN A 139 -12.05 20.53 -52.81
C ASN A 139 -11.62 19.63 -53.98
N LEU A 140 -12.02 18.35 -54.00
CA LEU A 140 -11.73 17.45 -55.12
C LEU A 140 -12.56 17.83 -56.36
N GLY A 141 -13.84 18.14 -56.20
CA GLY A 141 -14.70 18.62 -57.30
C GLY A 141 -14.31 20.01 -57.82
N LEU A 142 -13.77 20.90 -56.98
CA LEU A 142 -13.26 22.20 -57.43
C LEU A 142 -11.96 22.07 -58.24
N CYS A 143 -11.09 21.11 -57.91
CA CYS A 143 -9.88 20.79 -58.69
C CYS A 143 -10.22 20.14 -60.05
N ASP A 144 -11.29 19.35 -60.14
CA ASP A 144 -11.73 18.75 -61.41
C ASP A 144 -12.37 19.80 -62.33
N LEU A 145 -13.14 20.75 -61.79
CA LEU A 145 -13.71 21.86 -62.57
C LEU A 145 -12.62 22.79 -63.14
N THR A 146 -11.58 23.09 -62.36
CA THR A 146 -10.44 23.90 -62.84
C THR A 146 -9.56 23.17 -63.86
N LYS A 147 -9.53 21.84 -63.87
CA LYS A 147 -8.84 21.06 -64.91
C LYS A 147 -9.61 21.01 -66.24
N ILE A 148 -10.94 21.07 -66.21
CA ILE A 148 -11.77 21.05 -67.42
C ILE A 148 -11.72 22.41 -68.14
N GLU A 149 -11.71 23.53 -67.41
CA GLU A 149 -11.57 24.88 -68.01
C GLU A 149 -10.18 25.15 -68.62
N LEU A 150 -9.12 24.43 -68.22
CA LEU A 150 -7.75 24.66 -68.71
C LEU A 150 -7.42 23.89 -69.99
N HIS A 151 -8.35 23.10 -70.53
CA HIS A 151 -8.14 22.23 -71.69
C HIS A 151 -9.10 22.53 -72.87
N MET A 152 -9.78 23.68 -72.85
CA MET A 152 -10.52 24.23 -73.99
C MET A 152 -9.70 25.29 -74.73
#